data_AF-A0A3S1B1B0-F1
#
_entry.id   AF-A0A3S1B1B0-F1
#
_cell.length_a   1.000
_cell.length_b   1.000
_cell.length_c   1.000
_cell.angle_alpha   90.00
_cell.angle_beta   90.00
_cell.angle_gamma   90.00
#
_symmetry.space_group_name_H-M   'P 1'
#
loop_
_entity.id
_entity.type
_entity.pdbx_description
1 polymer ?
#
loop_
_entity_poly.entity_id
_entity_poly.type
_entity_poly.pdbx_seq_one_letter_code
_entity_poly.pdbx_strand_id
1 'polypeptide(L)'
;MPFKVKALVTPPITASFMAGLSLVVFGSFSPMFSIYTIGYTFSPFYNASIVTVTPGANYFAMDGLILKLYKFLGIFYPAVFCAIMISTSTIIVFHLRNSKEKLDNMKGAKSAKSAKSAQASAAATVTAGQPSLSSATLTRREVKVTKMLLVVILVYLMDFFPRLVKYSASLVEPEFFMYKRYHNLMMVMSNVMWILDFLNASVNFFIFLGMSTNFNKTFYTIFPRCSKHEKDKHSGKERGSKTNDKTTLQVSEIEMKK
;
A
#
# COMPACT_ATOMS: atom_id res chain seq x y z
N MET A 1 -18.14 -3.54 -18.68
CA MET A 1 -17.04 -4.38 -19.22
C MET A 1 -16.26 -4.95 -18.04
N PRO A 2 -16.22 -6.29 -17.85
CA PRO A 2 -15.44 -6.89 -16.77
C PRO A 2 -13.96 -6.73 -17.12
N PHE A 3 -13.25 -5.93 -16.34
CA PHE A 3 -11.85 -5.64 -16.58
C PHE A 3 -11.03 -6.94 -16.60
N LYS A 4 -10.27 -7.15 -17.68
CA LYS A 4 -9.23 -8.20 -17.86
C LYS A 4 -8.03 -7.99 -16.92
N VAL A 5 -8.22 -7.54 -15.68
CA VAL A 5 -7.11 -7.21 -14.74
C VAL A 5 -6.27 -8.45 -14.38
N LYS A 6 -6.84 -9.65 -14.50
CA LYS A 6 -6.10 -10.91 -14.29
C LYS A 6 -4.98 -11.14 -15.31
N ALA A 7 -5.05 -10.50 -16.48
CA ALA A 7 -4.00 -10.60 -17.50
C ALA A 7 -2.87 -9.58 -17.28
N LEU A 8 -3.13 -8.49 -16.56
CA LEU A 8 -2.16 -7.41 -16.34
C LEU A 8 -1.17 -7.73 -15.21
N VAL A 9 -1.60 -8.54 -14.22
CA VAL A 9 -0.78 -8.93 -13.06
C VAL A 9 -0.44 -10.42 -13.16
N THR A 10 0.18 -10.81 -14.28
CA THR A 10 0.72 -12.16 -14.44
C THR A 10 2.13 -12.23 -13.83
N PRO A 11 2.49 -13.32 -13.12
CA PRO A 11 3.81 -13.50 -12.52
C PRO A 11 5.00 -13.17 -13.44
N PRO A 12 5.02 -13.55 -14.74
CA PRO A 12 6.14 -13.19 -15.63
C PRO A 12 6.25 -11.68 -15.91
N ILE A 13 5.12 -10.96 -16.01
CA ILE A 13 5.14 -9.51 -16.24
C ILE A 13 5.68 -8.81 -15.00
N THR A 14 5.20 -9.20 -13.81
CA THR A 14 5.71 -8.65 -12.54
C THR A 14 7.19 -8.95 -12.34
N ALA A 15 7.65 -10.16 -12.66
CA ALA A 15 9.06 -10.54 -12.57
C ALA A 15 9.94 -9.70 -13.53
N SER A 16 9.52 -9.54 -14.79
CA SER A 16 10.21 -8.70 -15.77
C SER A 16 10.31 -7.24 -15.29
N PHE A 17 9.22 -6.70 -14.75
CA PHE A 17 9.20 -5.34 -14.21
C PHE A 17 10.15 -5.16 -13.02
N MET A 18 10.18 -6.13 -12.10
CA MET A 18 11.08 -6.12 -10.94
C MET A 18 12.56 -6.25 -11.35
N ALA A 19 12.85 -7.11 -12.35
CA ALA A 19 14.20 -7.24 -12.90
C ALA A 19 14.64 -5.94 -13.61
N GLY A 20 13.75 -5.34 -14.40
CA GLY A 20 14.00 -4.06 -15.07
C GLY A 20 14.28 -2.93 -14.07
N LEU A 21 13.46 -2.78 -13.03
CA LEU A 21 13.69 -1.80 -11.97
C LEU A 21 15.03 -2.02 -11.26
N SER A 22 15.37 -3.28 -10.97
CA SER A 22 16.66 -3.62 -10.35
C SER A 22 17.83 -3.20 -11.24
N LEU A 23 17.80 -3.54 -12.53
CA LEU A 23 18.83 -3.15 -13.49
C LEU A 23 18.98 -1.63 -13.62
N VAL A 24 17.87 -0.89 -13.66
CA VAL A 24 17.88 0.58 -13.71
C VAL A 24 18.52 1.15 -12.44
N VAL A 25 18.13 0.63 -11.27
CA VAL A 25 18.68 1.06 -9.98
C VAL A 25 20.18 0.77 -9.93
N PHE A 26 20.62 -0.46 -10.17
CA PHE A 26 22.05 -0.81 -10.18
C PHE A 26 22.84 -0.03 -11.22
N GLY A 27 22.29 0.15 -12.42
CA GLY A 27 22.88 0.95 -13.49
C GLY A 27 23.05 2.41 -13.08
N SER A 28 22.09 2.99 -12.35
CA SER A 28 22.16 4.36 -11.86
C SER A 28 23.22 4.55 -10.76
N PHE A 29 23.51 3.51 -9.97
CA PHE A 29 24.57 3.55 -8.95
C PHE A 29 25.96 3.20 -9.50
N SER A 30 26.04 2.50 -10.63
CA SER A 30 27.31 2.06 -11.24
C SER A 30 28.33 3.19 -11.43
N PRO A 31 27.98 4.37 -11.99
CA PRO A 31 28.94 5.47 -12.16
C PRO A 31 29.54 5.95 -10.85
N MET A 32 28.82 5.82 -9.73
CA MET A 32 29.32 6.24 -8.42
C MET A 32 30.53 5.41 -8.00
N PHE A 33 30.54 4.11 -8.28
CA PHE A 33 31.67 3.24 -7.96
C PHE A 33 32.91 3.54 -8.82
N SER A 34 32.73 4.04 -10.04
CA SER A 34 33.84 4.35 -10.95
C SER A 34 34.59 5.65 -10.61
N ILE A 35 34.03 6.52 -9.77
CA ILE A 35 34.62 7.83 -9.43
C ILE A 35 35.66 7.72 -8.31
N TYR A 36 35.47 6.76 -7.40
CA TYR A 36 36.29 6.63 -6.21
C TYR A 36 37.33 5.54 -6.36
N THR A 37 38.56 5.85 -5.99
CA THR A 37 39.63 4.86 -5.88
C THR A 37 39.91 4.62 -4.40
N ILE A 38 40.21 3.37 -4.08
CA ILE A 38 40.62 2.99 -2.73
C ILE A 38 42.12 3.26 -2.64
N GLY A 39 42.50 4.23 -1.81
CA GLY A 39 43.90 4.58 -1.53
C GLY A 39 44.29 4.23 -0.09
N TYR A 40 45.57 3.97 0.12
CA TYR A 40 46.12 3.81 1.47
C TYR A 40 46.82 5.10 1.86
N THR A 41 46.38 5.73 2.95
CA THR A 41 47.06 6.88 3.54
C THR A 41 47.55 6.52 4.93
N PHE A 42 48.81 6.85 5.22
CA PHE A 42 49.38 6.61 6.53
C PHE A 42 48.82 7.63 7.52
N SER A 43 48.13 7.15 8.57
CA SER A 43 47.63 8.03 9.62
C SER A 43 48.63 8.05 10.78
N PRO A 44 49.24 9.21 11.10
CA PRO A 44 50.16 9.32 12.22
C PRO A 44 49.46 9.12 13.57
N PHE A 45 48.14 9.32 13.64
CA PHE A 45 47.35 9.13 14.85
C PHE A 45 47.19 7.64 15.21
N TYR A 46 46.94 6.79 14.20
CA TYR A 46 46.79 5.34 14.39
C TYR A 46 48.10 4.57 14.18
N ASN A 47 49.17 5.26 13.75
CA ASN A 47 50.44 4.68 13.35
C ASN A 47 50.28 3.51 12.34
N ALA A 48 49.29 3.62 11.45
CA ALA A 48 48.90 2.57 10.54
C ALA A 48 48.38 3.14 9.21
N SER A 49 48.58 2.39 8.13
CA SER A 49 47.99 2.69 6.82
C SER A 49 46.48 2.41 6.87
N ILE A 50 45.69 3.47 6.84
CA ILE A 50 44.23 3.38 6.81
C ILE A 50 43.74 3.43 5.36
N VAL A 51 42.67 2.69 5.09
CA VAL A 51 42.01 2.70 3.79
C VAL A 51 41.17 3.97 3.70
N THR A 52 41.57 4.88 2.83
CA THR A 52 40.85 6.13 2.55
C THR A 52 40.35 6.14 1.12
N VAL A 53 39.08 6.49 0.96
CA VAL A 53 38.47 6.62 -0.35
C VAL A 53 38.86 7.99 -0.91
N THR A 54 39.74 8.01 -1.91
CA THR A 54 40.22 9.24 -2.55
C THR A 54 39.56 9.43 -3.92
N PRO A 55 39.35 10.68 -4.38
CA PRO A 55 38.86 10.94 -5.72
C PRO A 55 39.86 10.39 -6.76
N GLY A 56 39.38 9.57 -7.72
CA GLY A 56 40.24 9.03 -8.78
C GLY A 56 40.66 10.10 -9.80
N ALA A 57 41.63 9.78 -10.67
CA ALA A 57 42.09 10.71 -11.72
C ALA A 57 40.96 11.25 -12.62
N ASN A 58 39.94 10.41 -12.86
CA ASN A 58 38.75 10.76 -13.65
C ASN A 58 37.88 11.85 -12.99
N TYR A 59 37.95 12.02 -11.67
CA TYR A 59 37.23 13.07 -10.95
C TYR A 59 37.72 14.46 -11.35
N PHE A 60 39.05 14.62 -11.43
CA PHE A 60 39.69 15.88 -11.79
C PHE A 60 39.61 16.16 -13.30
N ALA A 61 39.69 15.11 -14.14
CA ALA A 61 39.57 15.24 -15.58
C ALA A 61 38.20 15.77 -16.04
N MET A 62 37.15 15.58 -15.24
CA MET A 62 35.76 15.95 -15.56
C MET A 62 35.25 17.17 -14.78
N ASP A 63 36.13 17.95 -14.13
CA ASP A 63 35.78 19.15 -13.35
C ASP A 63 34.60 18.96 -12.36
N GLY A 64 34.50 17.75 -11.78
CA GLY A 64 33.39 17.40 -10.88
C GLY A 64 31.99 17.41 -11.54
N LEU A 65 31.88 17.41 -12.87
CA LEU A 65 30.62 17.35 -13.62
C LEU A 65 29.74 16.17 -13.15
N ILE A 66 30.36 15.01 -12.93
CA ILE A 66 29.66 13.81 -12.48
C ILE A 66 29.03 14.02 -11.10
N LEU A 67 29.71 14.74 -10.20
CA LEU A 67 29.21 15.01 -8.85
C LEU A 67 28.08 16.05 -8.87
N LYS A 68 28.17 17.05 -9.75
CA LYS A 68 27.07 18.01 -10.02
C LYS A 68 25.84 17.29 -10.60
N LEU A 69 26.05 16.41 -11.58
CA LEU A 69 25.00 15.60 -12.20
C LEU A 69 24.35 14.67 -11.16
N TYR A 70 25.14 14.00 -10.33
CA TYR A 70 24.62 13.11 -9.28
C TYR A 70 23.82 13.88 -8.23
N LYS A 71 24.28 15.07 -7.81
CA LYS A 71 23.49 15.96 -6.94
C LYS A 71 22.15 16.31 -7.57
N PHE A 72 22.17 16.72 -8.85
CA PHE A 72 20.95 17.05 -9.58
C PHE A 72 20.00 15.85 -9.70
N LEU A 73 20.50 14.69 -10.11
CA LEU A 73 19.73 13.43 -10.16
C LEU A 73 19.14 13.09 -8.78
N GLY A 74 19.92 13.26 -7.72
CA GLY A 74 19.51 13.00 -6.35
C GLY A 74 18.34 13.86 -5.87
N ILE A 75 18.10 15.02 -6.49
CA ILE A 75 16.94 15.88 -6.21
C ILE A 75 15.81 15.60 -7.21
N PHE A 76 16.17 15.48 -8.48
CA PHE A 76 15.22 15.27 -9.58
C PHE A 76 14.43 13.97 -9.41
N TYR A 77 15.10 12.85 -9.12
CA TYR A 77 14.43 11.56 -8.95
C TYR A 77 13.38 11.59 -7.83
N PRO A 78 13.71 11.95 -6.57
CA PRO A 78 12.72 12.05 -5.51
C PRO A 78 11.59 13.02 -5.86
N ALA A 79 11.88 14.18 -6.46
CA ALA A 79 10.85 15.16 -6.83
C ALA A 79 9.84 14.58 -7.83
N VAL A 80 10.33 13.91 -8.89
CA VAL A 80 9.48 13.25 -9.89
C VAL A 80 8.64 12.13 -9.25
N PHE A 81 9.26 11.28 -8.44
CA PHE A 81 8.53 10.22 -7.72
C PHE A 81 7.45 10.79 -6.80
N CYS A 82 7.74 11.91 -6.13
CA CYS A 82 6.79 12.58 -5.26
C CYS A 82 5.59 13.12 -6.05
N ALA A 83 5.82 13.74 -7.21
CA ALA A 83 4.75 14.20 -8.09
C ALA A 83 3.88 13.04 -8.60
N ILE A 84 4.49 11.92 -8.99
CA ILE A 84 3.78 10.69 -9.40
C ILE A 84 2.96 10.13 -8.23
N MET A 85 3.52 10.10 -7.02
CA MET A 85 2.82 9.63 -5.83
C MET A 85 1.61 10.52 -5.49
N ILE A 86 1.78 11.84 -5.50
CA ILE A 86 0.70 12.79 -5.22
C ILE A 86 -0.41 12.67 -6.27
N SER A 87 -0.07 12.67 -7.55
CA SER A 87 -1.05 12.53 -8.65
C SER A 87 -1.80 11.20 -8.59
N THR A 88 -1.10 10.09 -8.34
CA THR A 88 -1.75 8.78 -8.20
C THR A 88 -2.67 8.75 -6.98
N SER A 89 -2.25 9.36 -5.88
CA SER A 89 -3.05 9.46 -4.65
C SER A 89 -4.32 10.27 -4.85
N THR A 90 -4.24 11.42 -5.53
CA THR A 90 -5.42 12.25 -5.82
C THR A 90 -6.38 11.53 -6.74
N ILE A 91 -5.89 10.82 -7.77
CA ILE A 91 -6.71 9.97 -8.65
C ILE A 91 -7.45 8.91 -7.83
N ILE A 92 -6.76 8.22 -6.93
CA ILE A 92 -7.35 7.19 -6.05
C ILE A 92 -8.45 7.79 -5.16
N VAL A 93 -8.18 8.93 -4.53
CA VAL A 93 -9.16 9.62 -3.66
C VAL A 93 -10.36 10.11 -4.47
N PHE A 94 -10.14 10.65 -5.66
CA PHE A 94 -11.21 11.10 -6.55
C PHE A 94 -12.12 9.94 -6.95
N HIS A 95 -11.53 8.81 -7.37
CA HIS A 95 -12.28 7.60 -7.69
C HIS A 95 -13.10 7.09 -6.50
N LEU A 96 -12.55 7.18 -5.28
CA LEU A 96 -13.26 6.80 -4.06
C LEU A 96 -14.47 7.69 -3.76
N ARG A 97 -14.33 9.01 -3.91
CA ARG A 97 -15.43 9.95 -3.66
C ARG A 97 -16.58 9.70 -4.64
N ASN A 98 -16.26 9.56 -5.93
CA ASN A 98 -17.24 9.24 -6.97
C ASN A 98 -17.93 7.88 -6.72
N SER A 99 -17.19 6.87 -6.25
CA SER A 99 -17.78 5.56 -5.89
C SER A 99 -18.66 5.62 -4.64
N LYS A 100 -18.36 6.49 -3.66
CA LYS A 100 -19.21 6.70 -2.48
C LYS A 100 -20.53 7.41 -2.84
N GLU A 101 -20.46 8.49 -3.62
CA GLU A 101 -21.64 9.22 -4.08
C GLU A 101 -22.60 8.32 -4.87
N LYS A 102 -22.06 7.48 -5.77
CA LYS A 102 -22.87 6.48 -6.49
C LYS A 102 -23.52 5.47 -5.55
N LEU A 103 -22.82 5.03 -4.50
CA LEU A 103 -23.35 4.10 -3.52
C LEU A 103 -24.47 4.73 -2.67
N ASP A 104 -24.30 5.98 -2.26
CA ASP A 104 -25.29 6.70 -1.46
C ASP A 104 -26.54 7.06 -2.30
N ASN A 105 -26.36 7.43 -3.57
CA ASN A 105 -27.46 7.59 -4.53
C ASN A 105 -28.22 6.28 -4.77
N MET A 106 -27.54 5.13 -4.82
CA MET A 106 -28.20 3.82 -4.92
C MET A 106 -28.97 3.43 -3.65
N LYS A 107 -28.50 3.82 -2.46
CA LYS A 107 -29.24 3.58 -1.20
C LYS A 107 -30.47 4.48 -1.10
N GLY A 108 -30.36 5.75 -1.49
CA GLY A 108 -31.50 6.68 -1.56
C GLY A 108 -32.58 6.22 -2.54
N ALA A 109 -32.17 5.76 -3.73
CA ALA A 109 -33.08 5.22 -4.73
C ALA A 109 -33.78 3.92 -4.28
N LYS A 110 -33.11 3.05 -3.51
CA LYS A 110 -33.72 1.83 -2.95
C LYS A 110 -34.67 2.13 -1.79
N SER A 111 -34.37 3.13 -0.97
CA SER A 111 -35.28 3.58 0.10
C SER A 111 -36.56 4.21 -0.46
N ALA A 112 -36.45 4.99 -1.55
CA ALA A 112 -37.60 5.54 -2.26
C ALA A 112 -38.44 4.47 -2.98
N LYS A 113 -37.82 3.41 -3.51
CA LYS A 113 -38.53 2.28 -4.14
C LYS A 113 -39.21 1.35 -3.13
N SER A 114 -38.62 1.14 -1.94
CA SER A 114 -39.21 0.34 -0.87
C SER A 114 -40.41 1.02 -0.20
N ALA A 115 -40.47 2.35 -0.17
CA ALA A 115 -41.64 3.08 0.29
C ALA A 115 -42.80 3.05 -0.73
N LYS A 116 -42.49 2.92 -2.04
CA LYS A 116 -43.49 2.90 -3.11
C LYS A 116 -44.00 1.50 -3.47
N SER A 117 -43.36 0.43 -2.99
CA SER A 117 -43.79 -0.96 -3.22
C SER A 117 -44.66 -1.56 -2.11
N ALA A 118 -44.96 -0.80 -1.05
CA ALA A 118 -45.90 -1.23 0.00
C ALA A 118 -47.37 -0.96 -0.37
N GLN A 119 -47.65 -0.35 -1.53
CA GLN A 119 -49.01 0.07 -1.93
C GLN A 119 -49.40 -0.34 -3.36
N ALA A 120 -48.76 -1.37 -3.92
CA ALA A 120 -49.16 -1.94 -5.21
C ALA A 120 -48.92 -3.45 -5.22
N SER A 121 -49.77 -4.19 -4.50
CA SER A 121 -49.86 -5.64 -4.58
C SER A 121 -51.28 -6.05 -4.96
N ALA A 122 -51.56 -6.06 -6.27
CA ALA A 122 -52.52 -6.97 -6.89
C ALA A 122 -52.25 -7.01 -8.40
N ALA A 123 -52.04 -8.23 -8.93
CA ALA A 123 -51.90 -8.59 -10.35
C ALA A 123 -50.57 -8.27 -11.06
N ALA A 124 -49.67 -9.26 -11.14
CA ALA A 124 -49.21 -9.84 -12.41
C ALA A 124 -48.04 -10.82 -12.19
N THR A 125 -48.20 -11.99 -12.81
CA THR A 125 -47.32 -13.15 -12.83
C THR A 125 -46.40 -13.09 -14.06
N VAL A 126 -45.14 -13.57 -13.91
CA VAL A 126 -44.22 -14.13 -14.94
C VAL A 126 -43.25 -13.20 -15.71
N THR A 127 -41.95 -13.54 -15.54
CA THR A 127 -40.74 -13.40 -16.38
C THR A 127 -40.12 -12.02 -16.66
N ALA A 128 -38.99 -11.72 -15.99
CA ALA A 128 -37.72 -11.28 -16.62
C ALA A 128 -36.68 -10.83 -15.56
N GLY A 129 -35.49 -11.43 -15.62
CA GLY A 129 -34.20 -10.82 -15.24
C GLY A 129 -34.04 -10.25 -13.83
N GLN A 130 -33.49 -11.06 -12.92
CA GLN A 130 -32.87 -10.58 -11.67
C GLN A 130 -31.91 -9.39 -11.94
N PRO A 131 -32.16 -8.18 -11.41
CA PRO A 131 -31.11 -7.19 -11.28
C PRO A 131 -30.26 -7.58 -10.08
N SER A 132 -29.14 -8.23 -10.43
CA SER A 132 -28.10 -8.76 -9.56
C SER A 132 -27.74 -7.90 -8.34
N LEU A 133 -27.79 -8.54 -7.17
CA LEU A 133 -27.26 -8.11 -5.87
C LEU A 133 -25.71 -7.96 -5.85
N SER A 134 -25.04 -8.14 -7.00
CA SER A 134 -23.59 -8.30 -7.12
C SER A 134 -22.82 -6.97 -7.12
N SER A 135 -23.38 -5.89 -7.69
CA SER A 135 -22.69 -4.60 -7.78
C SER A 135 -22.41 -3.95 -6.43
N ALA A 136 -23.36 -3.99 -5.48
CA ALA A 136 -23.18 -3.35 -4.16
C ALA A 136 -22.12 -4.05 -3.28
N THR A 137 -21.90 -5.35 -3.49
CA THR A 137 -20.94 -6.16 -2.72
C THR A 137 -19.52 -5.98 -3.24
N LEU A 138 -19.35 -5.79 -4.56
CA LEU A 138 -18.07 -5.44 -5.18
C LEU A 138 -17.57 -4.07 -4.68
N THR A 139 -18.45 -3.08 -4.59
CA THR A 139 -18.09 -1.72 -4.10
C THR A 139 -17.56 -1.72 -2.66
N ARG A 140 -18.13 -2.50 -1.74
CA ARG A 140 -17.63 -2.53 -0.33
C ARG A 140 -16.23 -3.14 -0.22
N ARG A 141 -15.94 -4.17 -1.02
CA ARG A 141 -14.60 -4.79 -1.05
C ARG A 141 -13.58 -3.84 -1.68
N GLU A 142 -13.96 -3.17 -2.76
CA GLU A 142 -13.13 -2.16 -3.43
C GLU A 142 -12.79 -1.02 -2.46
N VAL A 143 -13.78 -0.41 -1.80
CA VAL A 143 -13.58 0.66 -0.81
C VAL A 143 -12.64 0.23 0.32
N LYS A 144 -12.73 -1.03 0.76
CA LYS A 144 -11.85 -1.58 1.79
C LYS A 144 -10.39 -1.69 1.31
N VAL A 145 -10.18 -2.23 0.10
CA VAL A 145 -8.84 -2.32 -0.52
C VAL A 145 -8.27 -0.93 -0.75
N THR A 146 -9.09 0.03 -1.19
CA THR A 146 -8.62 1.38 -1.43
C THR A 146 -8.32 2.14 -0.14
N LYS A 147 -9.12 1.97 0.93
CA LYS A 147 -8.80 2.52 2.25
C LYS A 147 -7.46 2.01 2.75
N MET A 148 -7.19 0.73 2.54
CA MET A 148 -5.92 0.12 2.91
C MET A 148 -4.75 0.66 2.07
N LEU A 149 -4.92 0.81 0.76
CA LEU A 149 -3.94 1.45 -0.13
C LEU A 149 -3.65 2.90 0.29
N LEU A 150 -4.67 3.65 0.72
CA LEU A 150 -4.51 5.03 1.20
C LEU A 150 -3.65 5.09 2.47
N VAL A 151 -3.81 4.14 3.40
CA VAL A 151 -2.95 4.07 4.59
C VAL A 151 -1.50 3.79 4.21
N VAL A 152 -1.25 2.87 3.28
CA VAL A 152 0.10 2.59 2.75
C VAL A 152 0.72 3.86 2.17
N ILE A 153 -0.02 4.58 1.32
CA ILE A 153 0.43 5.85 0.72
C ILE A 153 0.79 6.88 1.80
N LEU A 154 -0.02 7.03 2.85
CA LEU A 154 0.27 7.99 3.93
C LEU A 154 1.56 7.63 4.67
N VAL A 155 1.80 6.35 4.94
CA VAL A 155 3.05 5.89 5.55
C VAL A 155 4.25 6.21 4.65
N TYR A 156 4.13 5.95 3.35
CA TYR A 156 5.16 6.33 2.37
C TYR A 156 5.42 7.84 2.34
N LEU A 157 4.40 8.69 2.46
CA LEU A 157 4.58 10.14 2.50
C LEU A 157 5.32 10.60 3.77
N MET A 158 5.04 9.98 4.92
CA MET A 158 5.73 10.27 6.18
C MET A 158 7.22 9.94 6.10
N ASP A 159 7.58 8.84 5.44
CA ASP A 159 8.97 8.43 5.20
C ASP A 159 9.66 9.29 4.12
N PHE A 160 8.90 9.73 3.12
CA PHE A 160 9.43 10.56 2.04
C PHE A 160 9.79 11.98 2.51
N PHE A 161 9.03 12.56 3.44
CA PHE A 161 9.24 13.92 3.91
C PHE A 161 10.66 14.21 4.45
N PRO A 162 11.22 13.45 5.41
CA PRO A 162 12.59 13.68 5.90
C PRO A 162 13.65 13.54 4.80
N ARG A 163 13.41 12.67 3.82
CA ARG A 163 14.29 12.53 2.66
C ARG A 163 14.29 13.81 1.80
N LEU A 164 13.13 14.41 1.57
CA LEU A 164 13.02 15.69 0.86
C LEU A 164 13.79 16.79 1.60
N VAL A 165 13.59 16.91 2.92
CA VAL A 165 14.27 17.91 3.76
C VAL A 165 15.79 17.77 3.67
N LYS A 166 16.33 16.54 3.72
CA LYS A 166 17.78 16.30 3.58
C LYS A 166 18.31 16.78 2.24
N TYR A 167 17.63 16.48 1.14
CA TYR A 167 18.08 16.90 -0.18
C TYR A 167 18.02 18.42 -0.34
N SER A 168 16.96 19.07 0.18
CA SER A 168 16.86 20.52 0.26
C SER A 168 17.97 21.15 1.09
N ALA A 169 18.32 20.57 2.24
CA ALA A 169 19.45 21.04 3.05
C ALA A 169 20.78 20.95 2.27
N SER A 170 20.96 19.90 1.46
CA SER A 170 22.16 19.74 0.63
C SER A 170 22.27 20.73 -0.56
N LEU A 171 21.14 21.38 -0.91
CA LEU A 171 21.09 22.44 -1.92
C LEU A 171 21.47 23.79 -1.32
N VAL A 172 20.95 24.10 -0.13
CA VAL A 172 21.21 25.37 0.56
C VAL A 172 22.65 25.43 1.04
N GLU A 173 23.14 24.33 1.64
CA GLU A 173 24.47 24.27 2.22
C GLU A 173 25.34 23.26 1.45
N PRO A 174 26.23 23.73 0.54
CA PRO A 174 27.14 22.85 -0.18
C PRO A 174 28.17 22.16 0.73
N GLU A 175 28.31 22.59 1.99
CA GLU A 175 29.09 21.89 3.03
C GLU A 175 28.35 20.73 3.71
N PHE A 176 27.05 20.55 3.46
CA PHE A 176 26.26 19.43 3.96
C PHE A 176 26.46 18.19 3.07
N PHE A 177 27.70 17.67 3.02
CA PHE A 177 28.07 16.52 2.22
C PHE A 177 29.02 15.58 2.98
N MET A 178 29.17 14.33 2.51
CA MET A 178 30.16 13.41 3.10
C MET A 178 31.57 14.02 3.02
N TYR A 179 32.36 13.86 4.09
CA TYR A 179 33.73 14.38 4.22
C TYR A 179 33.88 15.91 4.30
N LYS A 180 32.78 16.65 4.51
CA LYS A 180 32.80 18.10 4.77
C LYS A 180 32.51 18.43 6.23
N ARG A 181 32.47 19.72 6.57
CA ARG A 181 32.29 20.23 7.95
C ARG A 181 31.12 19.60 8.72
N TYR A 182 30.01 19.33 8.05
CA TYR A 182 28.80 18.74 8.65
C TYR A 182 28.69 17.21 8.46
N HIS A 183 29.81 16.52 8.28
CA HIS A 183 29.84 15.07 8.03
C HIS A 183 29.05 14.26 9.07
N ASN A 184 29.27 14.51 10.36
CA ASN A 184 28.62 13.76 11.43
C ASN A 184 27.09 13.93 11.41
N LEU A 185 26.61 15.14 11.16
CA LEU A 185 25.17 15.43 11.09
C LEU A 185 24.52 14.75 9.87
N MET A 186 25.20 14.78 8.71
CA MET A 186 24.74 14.06 7.52
C MET A 186 24.71 12.55 7.73
N MET A 187 25.67 11.99 8.48
CA MET A 187 25.70 10.57 8.82
C MET A 187 24.54 10.19 9.75
N VAL A 188 24.24 10.98 10.77
CA VAL A 188 23.09 10.74 11.67
C VAL A 188 21.77 10.78 10.88
N MET A 189 21.56 11.82 10.07
CA MET A 189 20.37 11.91 9.20
C MET A 189 20.26 10.72 8.25
N SER A 190 21.39 10.23 7.72
CA SER A 190 21.43 9.06 6.84
C SER A 190 20.99 7.78 7.55
N ASN A 191 21.45 7.56 8.78
CA ASN A 191 21.03 6.43 9.59
C ASN A 191 19.54 6.50 9.95
N VAL A 192 19.03 7.68 10.31
CA VAL A 192 17.60 7.87 10.61
C VAL A 192 16.75 7.51 9.39
N MET A 193 17.12 7.94 8.19
CA MET A 193 16.38 7.54 6.98
C MET A 193 16.43 6.04 6.73
N TRP A 194 17.57 5.36 6.94
CA TRP A 194 17.63 3.91 6.79
C TRP A 194 16.70 3.18 7.76
N ILE A 195 16.57 3.68 8.99
CA ILE A 195 15.61 3.15 9.97
C ILE A 195 14.18 3.38 9.49
N LEU A 196 13.86 4.58 8.98
CA LEU A 196 12.54 4.88 8.45
C LEU A 196 12.18 4.05 7.21
N ASP A 197 13.13 3.84 6.29
CA ASP A 197 12.97 2.96 5.13
C ASP A 197 12.66 1.52 5.58
N PHE A 198 13.36 1.04 6.60
CA PHE A 198 13.13 -0.30 7.17
C PHE A 198 11.75 -0.40 7.84
N LEU A 199 11.36 0.63 8.60
CA LEU A 199 10.02 0.70 9.19
C LEU A 199 8.94 0.73 8.12
N ASN A 200 9.11 1.52 7.07
CA ASN A 200 8.20 1.60 5.93
C ASN A 200 8.00 0.22 5.27
N ALA A 201 9.09 -0.52 5.03
CA ALA A 201 9.02 -1.88 4.51
C ALA A 201 8.24 -2.84 5.43
N SER A 202 8.45 -2.74 6.76
CA SER A 202 7.78 -3.61 7.75
C SER A 202 6.31 -3.28 7.98
N VAL A 203 5.95 -1.99 8.01
CA VAL A 203 4.59 -1.52 8.30
C VAL A 203 3.60 -1.98 7.22
N ASN A 204 4.06 -2.06 5.97
CA ASN A 204 3.26 -2.61 4.88
C ASN A 204 2.72 -4.01 5.23
N PHE A 205 3.57 -4.92 5.73
CA PHE A 205 3.14 -6.27 6.13
C PHE A 205 2.04 -6.23 7.20
N PHE A 206 2.21 -5.42 8.26
CA PHE A 206 1.21 -5.29 9.32
C PHE A 206 -0.11 -4.69 8.82
N ILE A 207 -0.05 -3.73 7.89
CA ILE A 207 -1.23 -3.18 7.22
C ILE A 207 -1.97 -4.29 6.45
N PHE A 208 -1.26 -5.14 5.69
CA PHE A 208 -1.87 -6.28 5.00
C PHE A 208 -2.49 -7.29 5.98
N LEU A 209 -1.81 -7.60 7.08
CA LEU A 209 -2.32 -8.54 8.08
C LEU A 209 -3.58 -8.03 8.80
N GLY A 210 -3.61 -6.75 9.17
CA GLY A 210 -4.72 -6.16 9.93
C GLY A 210 -5.93 -5.77 9.06
N MET A 211 -5.69 -5.20 7.87
CA MET A 211 -6.77 -4.68 7.03
C MET A 211 -7.22 -5.62 5.92
N SER A 212 -6.36 -6.47 5.35
CA SER A 212 -6.77 -7.37 4.25
C SER A 212 -7.34 -8.67 4.80
N THR A 213 -8.66 -8.83 4.75
CA THR A 213 -9.35 -10.07 5.17
C THR A 213 -8.98 -11.29 4.33
N ASN A 214 -8.58 -11.10 3.07
CA ASN A 214 -8.15 -12.22 2.22
C ASN A 214 -6.74 -12.67 2.59
N PHE A 215 -5.83 -11.72 2.79
CA PHE A 215 -4.45 -12.02 3.20
C PHE A 215 -4.40 -12.66 4.59
N ASN A 216 -5.13 -12.08 5.55
CA ASN A 216 -5.25 -12.57 6.91
C ASN A 216 -5.77 -14.02 6.96
N LYS A 217 -6.84 -14.34 6.22
CA LYS A 217 -7.36 -15.72 6.13
C LYS A 217 -6.30 -16.69 5.59
N THR A 218 -5.65 -16.36 4.48
CA THR A 218 -4.61 -17.21 3.90
C THR A 218 -3.43 -17.40 4.86
N PHE A 219 -3.02 -16.33 5.55
CA PHE A 219 -1.93 -16.38 6.52
C PHE A 219 -2.23 -17.33 7.67
N TYR A 220 -3.42 -17.27 8.28
CA TYR A 220 -3.79 -18.18 9.37
C TYR A 220 -4.09 -19.61 8.91
N THR A 221 -4.47 -19.81 7.64
CA THR A 221 -4.55 -21.16 7.05
C THR A 221 -3.16 -21.80 6.94
N ILE A 222 -2.15 -21.03 6.53
CA ILE A 222 -0.76 -21.51 6.39
C ILE A 222 -0.08 -21.64 7.78
N PHE A 223 -0.40 -20.75 8.71
CA PHE A 223 0.15 -20.72 10.08
C PHE A 223 -0.94 -20.96 11.15
N PRO A 224 -1.48 -22.19 11.26
CA PRO A 224 -2.64 -22.50 12.11
C PRO A 224 -2.38 -22.33 13.61
N ARG A 225 -1.11 -22.32 14.05
CA ARG A 225 -0.75 -22.09 15.46
C ARG A 225 -1.12 -20.70 15.98
N CYS A 226 -1.32 -19.72 15.09
CA CYS A 226 -1.72 -18.36 15.45
C CYS A 226 -3.25 -18.11 15.37
N SER A 227 -4.05 -19.11 14.96
CA SER A 227 -5.48 -18.96 14.63
C SER A 227 -6.44 -18.94 15.83
N LYS A 228 -5.96 -19.24 17.04
CA LYS A 228 -6.84 -19.49 18.21
C LYS A 228 -7.65 -18.29 18.71
N HIS A 229 -7.38 -17.06 18.26
CA HIS A 229 -7.99 -15.87 18.85
C HIS A 229 -9.25 -15.33 18.12
N GLU A 230 -9.53 -15.75 16.88
CA GLU A 230 -10.64 -15.19 16.08
C GLU A 230 -11.96 -16.00 16.23
N LYS A 231 -11.90 -17.26 16.69
CA LYS A 231 -13.08 -18.13 16.77
C LYS A 231 -14.09 -17.72 17.85
N ASP A 232 -13.68 -16.98 18.86
CA ASP A 232 -14.57 -16.61 19.97
C ASP A 232 -15.45 -15.37 19.68
N LYS A 233 -15.11 -14.54 18.69
CA LYS A 233 -15.93 -13.36 18.34
C LYS A 233 -17.13 -13.66 17.45
N HIS A 234 -17.10 -14.73 16.66
CA HIS A 234 -18.19 -15.06 15.74
C HIS A 234 -19.15 -16.14 16.27
N SER A 235 -18.75 -16.93 17.27
CA SER A 235 -19.62 -17.94 17.90
C SER A 235 -20.65 -17.37 18.88
N GLY A 236 -20.57 -16.08 19.23
CA GLY A 236 -21.45 -15.45 20.23
C GLY A 236 -22.77 -14.89 19.70
N LYS A 237 -23.04 -14.90 18.38
CA LYS A 237 -24.21 -14.21 17.79
C LYS A 237 -25.31 -15.12 17.22
N GLU A 238 -25.21 -16.44 17.40
CA GLU A 238 -26.20 -17.42 16.89
C GLU A 238 -27.01 -18.15 17.98
N ARG A 239 -26.98 -17.69 19.24
CA ARG A 239 -27.85 -18.21 20.33
C ARG A 239 -28.95 -17.23 20.72
N GLY A 240 -29.81 -16.88 19.77
CA GLY A 240 -30.92 -15.98 20.06
C GLY A 240 -32.00 -15.90 19.00
N SER A 241 -32.45 -17.03 18.44
CA SER A 241 -33.79 -17.15 17.85
C SER A 241 -34.12 -18.61 17.55
N LYS A 242 -34.51 -19.35 18.59
CA LYS A 242 -35.32 -20.56 18.46
C LYS A 242 -36.44 -20.43 19.47
N THR A 243 -37.49 -19.72 19.08
CA THR A 243 -38.75 -19.68 19.81
C THR A 243 -39.88 -19.86 18.82
N ASN A 244 -40.65 -20.93 19.05
CA ASN A 244 -41.98 -21.25 18.54
C ASN A 244 -42.12 -21.73 17.08
N ASP A 245 -41.99 -23.06 16.94
CA ASP A 245 -42.84 -23.81 16.02
C ASP A 245 -43.33 -25.08 16.75
N LYS A 246 -44.46 -24.95 17.45
CA LYS A 246 -45.14 -26.04 18.16
C LYS A 246 -46.64 -25.74 18.33
N THR A 247 -47.33 -25.41 17.24
CA THR A 247 -48.80 -25.22 17.28
C THR A 247 -49.53 -25.59 15.99
N THR A 248 -49.21 -26.73 15.36
CA THR A 248 -49.98 -27.16 14.17
C THR A 248 -50.17 -28.68 14.00
N LEU A 249 -50.08 -29.47 15.08
CA LEU A 249 -50.37 -30.90 15.03
C LEU A 249 -51.10 -31.35 16.32
N GLN A 250 -52.31 -30.82 16.56
CA GLN A 250 -53.32 -31.40 17.48
C GLN A 250 -54.74 -30.88 17.17
N VAL A 251 -55.15 -30.83 15.89
CA VAL A 251 -56.55 -30.54 15.50
C VAL A 251 -57.09 -31.57 14.51
N SER A 252 -56.57 -32.81 14.53
CA SER A 252 -57.07 -33.89 13.68
C SER A 252 -57.38 -35.19 14.45
N GLU A 253 -57.66 -35.10 15.75
CA GLU A 253 -57.95 -36.28 16.59
C GLU A 253 -59.13 -36.09 17.55
N ILE A 254 -60.09 -35.20 17.21
CA ILE A 254 -61.39 -35.10 17.91
C ILE A 254 -62.49 -34.81 16.89
N GLU A 255 -62.70 -35.71 15.91
CA GLU A 255 -63.99 -35.80 15.19
C GLU A 255 -64.23 -37.20 14.58
N MET A 256 -63.80 -38.26 15.27
CA MET A 256 -64.26 -39.64 14.99
C MET A 256 -64.66 -40.33 16.30
N LYS A 257 -65.59 -39.73 17.03
CA LYS A 257 -66.46 -40.38 18.02
C LYS A 257 -67.57 -39.42 18.44
N LYS A 258 -68.59 -39.31 17.59
CA LYS A 258 -69.98 -39.10 17.99
C LYS A 258 -70.89 -39.46 16.83
#